data_AF-A0A359HNZ2-F1
#
_entry.id   AF-A0A359HNZ2-F1
#
_cell.length_a   1.000
_cell.length_b   1.000
_cell.length_c   1.000
_cell.angle_alpha   90.00
_cell.angle_beta   90.00
_cell.angle_gamma   90.00
#
_symmetry.space_group_name_H-M   'P 1'
#
loop_
_entity.id
_entity.type
_entity.pdbx_description
1 polymer ?
#
loop_
_entity_poly.entity_id
_entity_poly.type
_entity_poly.pdbx_seq_one_letter_code
_entity_poly.pdbx_strand_id
1 'polypeptide(L)'
;MSQATLSAEFTLPKRKKTDRGNPLRWLFSHTIVYWYFWIVLLIGAFGNAALASVVPILTGQAIDAVGAKPPLTDSLIPIALWIAGTQIVRGVLQLGRNFGAELIGQSMERDIRDELYVSLLGKSMTFHSLQPVGDTMARATNDV
;
A
#
# COMPACT_ATOMS: atom_id res chain seq x y z
N MET A 1 -35.00 -17.04 -35.66
CA MET A 1 -34.10 -15.88 -35.90
C MET A 1 -32.79 -16.17 -35.21
N SER A 2 -31.76 -16.47 -36.01
CA SER A 2 -30.44 -16.90 -35.53
C SER A 2 -29.67 -15.69 -34.99
N GLN A 3 -29.28 -15.72 -33.71
CA GLN A 3 -28.32 -14.74 -33.18
C GLN A 3 -26.93 -15.17 -33.63
N ALA A 4 -26.38 -14.46 -34.61
CA ALA A 4 -24.98 -14.59 -34.96
C ALA A 4 -24.14 -14.14 -33.75
N THR A 5 -23.51 -15.09 -33.08
CA THR A 5 -22.42 -14.81 -32.13
C THR A 5 -21.25 -14.28 -32.95
N LEU A 6 -21.13 -12.96 -33.06
CA LEU A 6 -19.94 -12.31 -33.59
C LEU A 6 -18.76 -12.74 -32.70
N SER A 7 -17.92 -13.65 -33.20
CA SER A 7 -16.62 -13.94 -32.61
C SER A 7 -15.78 -12.67 -32.70
N ALA A 8 -15.70 -11.93 -31.61
CA ALA A 8 -14.74 -10.84 -31.48
C ALA A 8 -13.34 -11.47 -31.48
N GLU A 9 -12.51 -11.11 -32.45
CA GLU A 9 -11.09 -11.52 -32.55
C GLU A 9 -10.29 -11.16 -31.29
N PHE A 10 -10.73 -10.14 -30.56
CA PHE A 10 -10.22 -9.74 -29.27
C PHE A 10 -11.35 -9.73 -28.23
N THR A 11 -11.36 -10.74 -27.36
CA THR A 11 -12.15 -10.70 -26.13
C THR A 11 -11.23 -10.25 -25.00
N LEU A 12 -11.42 -9.01 -24.52
CA LEU A 12 -10.71 -8.57 -23.32
C LEU A 12 -11.18 -9.43 -22.14
N PRO A 13 -10.26 -9.96 -21.31
CA PRO A 13 -10.66 -10.68 -20.10
C PRO A 13 -11.60 -9.81 -19.27
N LYS A 14 -12.64 -10.41 -18.67
CA LYS A 14 -13.68 -9.71 -17.90
C LYS A 14 -13.03 -8.70 -16.93
N ARG A 15 -13.07 -7.43 -17.29
CA ARG A 15 -12.54 -6.34 -16.47
C ARG A 15 -13.38 -6.22 -15.21
N LYS A 16 -12.70 -5.96 -14.08
CA LYS A 16 -13.36 -5.54 -12.86
C LYS A 16 -14.09 -4.22 -13.15
N LYS A 17 -15.37 -4.14 -12.81
CA LYS A 17 -16.13 -2.89 -12.91
C LYS A 17 -15.59 -1.92 -11.86
N THR A 18 -14.91 -0.87 -12.32
CA THR A 18 -14.50 0.26 -11.48
C THR A 18 -15.62 1.30 -11.47
N ASP A 19 -15.92 1.87 -10.30
CA ASP A 19 -16.94 2.91 -10.18
C ASP A 19 -16.34 4.24 -10.60
N ARG A 20 -16.77 4.78 -11.75
CA ARG A 20 -16.29 6.08 -12.28
C ARG A 20 -17.15 7.28 -11.85
N GLY A 21 -18.16 7.07 -10.99
CA GLY A 21 -19.10 8.13 -10.59
C GLY A 21 -18.52 9.18 -9.63
N ASN A 22 -17.44 8.85 -8.93
CA ASN A 22 -16.74 9.77 -8.02
C ASN A 22 -15.23 9.42 -8.01
N PRO A 23 -14.31 10.40 -8.14
CA PRO A 23 -12.87 10.16 -8.11
C PRO A 23 -12.39 9.34 -6.91
N LEU A 24 -12.94 9.60 -5.72
CA LEU A 24 -12.62 8.84 -4.52
C LEU A 24 -13.13 7.39 -4.61
N ARG A 25 -14.36 7.18 -5.11
CA ARG A 25 -14.91 5.83 -5.29
C ARG A 25 -14.15 5.04 -6.35
N TRP A 26 -13.70 5.72 -7.39
CA TRP A 26 -12.86 5.14 -8.43
C TRP A 26 -11.53 4.66 -7.85
N LEU A 27 -10.88 5.50 -7.05
CA LEU A 27 -9.65 5.17 -6.34
C LEU A 27 -9.84 3.97 -5.41
N PHE A 28 -10.84 4.01 -4.53
CA PHE A 28 -11.15 2.92 -3.61
C PHE A 28 -11.50 1.61 -4.35
N SER A 29 -12.18 1.69 -5.50
CA SER A 29 -12.52 0.49 -6.27
C SER A 29 -11.29 -0.25 -6.81
N HIS A 30 -10.20 0.46 -7.08
CA HIS A 30 -8.91 -0.12 -7.46
C HIS A 30 -8.17 -0.73 -6.26
N THR A 31 -8.21 -0.07 -5.10
CA THR A 31 -7.44 -0.49 -3.92
C THR A 31 -8.12 -1.56 -3.09
N ILE A 32 -9.45 -1.64 -3.06
CA ILE A 32 -10.21 -2.55 -2.18
C ILE A 32 -10.02 -4.02 -2.54
N VAL A 33 -9.69 -4.31 -3.80
CA VAL A 33 -9.31 -5.65 -4.26
C VAL A 33 -8.14 -6.19 -3.43
N TYR A 34 -7.24 -5.31 -3.01
CA TYR A 34 -6.01 -5.63 -2.29
C TYR A 34 -6.15 -5.39 -0.78
N TRP A 35 -7.34 -5.65 -0.22
CA TRP A 35 -7.68 -5.44 1.20
C TRP A 35 -6.69 -6.08 2.21
N TYR A 36 -6.05 -7.18 1.84
CA TYR A 36 -5.06 -7.85 2.68
C TYR A 36 -3.82 -6.99 2.93
N PHE A 37 -3.37 -6.19 1.95
CA PHE A 37 -2.27 -5.24 2.16
C PHE A 37 -2.69 -4.07 3.06
N TRP A 38 -3.96 -3.65 3.00
CA TRP A 38 -4.49 -2.65 3.95
C TRP A 38 -4.44 -3.15 5.39
N ILE A 39 -4.75 -4.42 5.62
CA ILE A 39 -4.62 -5.03 6.95
C ILE A 39 -3.16 -5.02 7.42
N VAL A 40 -2.22 -5.42 6.57
CA VAL A 40 -0.78 -5.38 6.90
C VAL A 40 -0.33 -3.96 7.23
N LEU A 41 -0.79 -2.97 6.45
CA LEU A 41 -0.48 -1.57 6.67
C LEU A 41 -1.03 -1.07 8.02
N LEU A 42 -2.29 -1.38 8.33
CA LEU A 42 -2.93 -0.99 9.59
C LEU A 42 -2.27 -1.67 10.79
N ILE A 43 -2.08 -2.99 10.75
CA ILE A 43 -1.40 -3.74 11.83
C ILE A 43 0.02 -3.21 12.01
N GLY A 44 0.76 -3.00 10.93
CA GLY A 44 2.11 -2.43 10.97
C GLY A 44 2.14 -1.02 11.56
N ALA A 45 1.16 -0.17 11.22
CA ALA A 45 1.06 1.18 11.75
C ALA A 45 0.74 1.21 13.26
N PHE A 46 -0.32 0.51 13.67
CA PHE A 46 -0.72 0.43 15.08
C PHE A 46 0.33 -0.27 15.94
N GLY A 47 0.88 -1.38 15.45
CA GLY A 47 1.94 -2.11 16.13
C GLY A 47 3.20 -1.24 16.28
N ASN A 48 3.62 -0.55 15.21
CA ASN A 48 4.76 0.37 15.30
C ASN A 48 4.54 1.51 16.30
N ALA A 49 3.32 2.07 16.36
CA ALA A 49 2.96 3.11 17.32
C ALA A 49 2.96 2.59 18.76
N ALA A 50 2.33 1.44 19.02
CA ALA A 50 2.28 0.82 20.34
C ALA A 50 3.68 0.46 20.86
N LEU A 51 4.51 -0.18 20.03
CA LEU A 51 5.87 -0.54 20.41
C LEU A 51 6.79 0.69 20.57
N ALA A 52 6.48 1.82 19.94
CA ALA A 52 7.19 3.07 20.19
C ALA A 52 7.03 3.54 21.63
N SER A 53 5.83 3.35 22.20
CA SER A 53 5.50 3.73 23.57
C SER A 53 6.10 2.81 24.63
N VAL A 54 6.49 1.57 24.26
CA VAL A 54 7.08 0.61 25.19
C VAL A 54 8.51 1.00 25.59
N VAL A 55 9.29 1.60 24.70
CA VAL A 55 10.69 1.94 24.97
C VAL A 55 10.84 2.91 26.15
N PRO A 56 10.13 4.06 26.20
CA PRO A 56 10.20 4.96 27.34
C PRO A 56 9.84 4.30 28.68
N ILE A 57 8.88 3.37 28.67
CA ILE A 57 8.46 2.64 29.88
C ILE A 57 9.60 1.75 30.38
N LEU A 58 10.21 0.96 29.49
CA LEU A 58 11.35 0.10 29.83
C LEU A 58 12.57 0.91 30.26
N THR A 59 12.81 2.05 29.61
CA THR A 59 13.87 2.98 30.01
C THR A 59 13.63 3.56 31.40
N GLY A 60 12.38 3.94 31.73
CA GLY A 60 12.02 4.39 33.08
C GLY A 60 12.30 3.32 34.14
N GLN A 61 11.89 2.08 33.89
CA GLN A 61 12.15 0.94 34.78
C GLN A 61 13.65 0.68 34.99
N ALA A 62 14.47 0.84 33.95
CA ALA A 62 15.92 0.71 34.07
C ALA A 62 16.51 1.79 34.98
N ILE A 63 16.05 3.05 34.85
CA ILE A 63 16.50 4.16 35.70
C ILE A 63 16.09 3.92 37.16
N ASP A 64 14.86 3.48 37.41
CA ASP A 64 14.37 3.17 38.76
C ASP A 64 15.16 2.03 39.41
N ALA A 65 15.49 0.99 38.65
CA ALA A 65 16.29 -0.15 39.13
C ALA A 65 17.71 0.25 39.55
N VAL A 66 18.32 1.20 38.84
CA VAL A 66 19.63 1.77 39.18
C VAL A 66 19.56 2.72 40.37
N GLY A 67 18.45 3.46 40.50
CA GLY A 67 18.21 4.39 41.61
C GLY A 67 17.83 3.73 42.94
N ALA A 68 17.46 2.45 42.93
CA ALA A 68 17.07 1.69 44.12
C ALA A 68 18.25 1.53 45.13
N LYS A 69 17.91 1.37 46.41
CA LYS A 69 18.87 1.10 47.49
C LYS A 69 18.47 -0.19 48.23
N PRO A 70 19.19 -1.32 48.03
CA PRO A 70 20.36 -1.50 47.16
C PRO A 70 20.00 -1.50 45.65
N PRO A 71 20.95 -1.19 44.75
CA PRO A 71 20.72 -1.21 43.30
C PRO A 71 20.38 -2.61 42.79
N LEU A 72 19.38 -2.70 41.92
CA LEU A 72 18.91 -3.97 41.34
C LEU A 72 19.57 -4.21 39.97
N THR A 73 20.88 -4.39 39.96
CA THR A 73 21.68 -4.52 38.73
C THR A 73 21.29 -5.74 37.88
N ASP A 74 20.79 -6.80 38.50
CA ASP A 74 20.35 -8.02 37.82
C ASP A 74 19.16 -7.79 36.88
N SER A 75 18.40 -6.71 37.09
CA SER A 75 17.24 -6.35 36.26
C SER A 75 17.62 -5.60 34.98
N LEU A 76 18.86 -5.11 34.84
CA LEU A 76 19.27 -4.32 33.67
C LEU A 76 19.39 -5.15 32.39
N ILE A 77 19.99 -6.34 32.47
CA ILE A 77 20.14 -7.25 31.32
C ILE A 77 18.78 -7.65 30.73
N PRO A 78 17.78 -8.12 31.51
CA PRO A 78 16.49 -8.46 30.94
C PRO A 78 15.77 -7.25 30.35
N ILE A 79 15.87 -6.05 30.96
CA ILE A 79 15.28 -4.83 30.38
C ILE A 79 15.94 -4.48 29.04
N ALA A 80 17.27 -4.57 28.94
CA ALA A 80 17.99 -4.34 27.69
C ALA A 80 17.58 -5.34 26.59
N LEU A 81 17.42 -6.62 26.95
CA LEU A 81 16.93 -7.66 26.03
C LEU A 81 15.48 -7.38 25.57
N TRP A 82 14.61 -6.91 26.46
CA TRP A 82 13.25 -6.51 26.09
C TRP A 82 13.24 -5.30 25.13
N ILE A 83 14.08 -4.29 25.38
CA ILE A 83 14.23 -3.16 24.46
C ILE A 83 14.72 -3.64 23.09
N ALA A 84 15.76 -4.47 23.06
CA ALA A 84 16.29 -5.02 21.81
C ALA A 84 15.22 -5.84 21.06
N GLY A 85 14.52 -6.74 21.75
CA GLY A 85 13.45 -7.56 21.17
C GLY A 85 12.31 -6.71 20.62
N THR A 86 11.84 -5.72 21.36
CA THR A 86 10.78 -4.80 20.89
C THR A 86 11.23 -4.01 19.66
N GLN A 87 12.48 -3.57 19.59
CA GLN A 87 12.97 -2.82 18.42
C GLN A 87 13.10 -3.70 17.18
N ILE A 88 13.51 -4.96 17.33
CA ILE A 88 13.54 -5.92 16.22
C ILE A 88 12.13 -6.14 15.66
N VAL A 89 11.15 -6.39 16.54
CA VAL A 89 9.75 -6.58 16.13
C VAL A 89 9.21 -5.33 15.44
N ARG A 90 9.56 -4.14 15.96
CA ARG A 90 9.21 -2.87 15.32
C ARG A 90 9.77 -2.72 13.91
N GLY A 91 11.04 -3.08 13.72
CA GLY A 91 11.68 -3.07 12.41
C GLY A 91 10.93 -3.94 11.41
N VAL A 92 10.55 -5.16 11.80
CA VAL A 92 9.76 -6.07 10.96
C VAL A 92 8.39 -5.49 10.63
N LEU A 93 7.68 -4.93 11.62
CA LEU A 93 6.38 -4.29 11.39
C LEU A 93 6.47 -3.09 10.44
N GLN A 94 7.54 -2.28 10.56
CA GLN A 94 7.78 -1.14 9.69
C GLN A 94 8.09 -1.57 8.26
N LEU A 95 8.88 -2.62 8.08
CA LEU A 95 9.13 -3.23 6.77
C LEU A 95 7.83 -3.74 6.15
N GLY A 96 7.04 -4.50 6.90
CA GLY A 96 5.74 -5.00 6.43
C GLY A 96 4.79 -3.87 6.01
N ARG A 97 4.73 -2.79 6.80
CA ARG A 97 3.92 -1.60 6.49
C ARG A 97 4.37 -0.93 5.19
N ASN A 98 5.67 -0.70 5.04
CA ASN A 98 6.22 -0.01 3.87
C ASN A 98 6.05 -0.86 2.60
N PHE A 99 6.34 -2.15 2.69
CA PHE A 99 6.18 -3.09 1.58
C PHE A 99 4.71 -3.23 1.18
N GLY A 100 3.80 -3.30 2.15
CA GLY A 100 2.36 -3.32 1.88
C GLY A 100 1.88 -2.06 1.15
N ALA A 101 2.38 -0.88 1.56
CA ALA A 101 2.05 0.38 0.88
C ALA A 101 2.58 0.42 -0.57
N GLU A 102 3.81 -0.04 -0.79
CA GLU A 102 4.42 -0.09 -2.12
C GLU A 102 3.69 -1.06 -3.05
N LEU A 103 3.32 -2.25 -2.56
CA LEU A 103 2.58 -3.23 -3.36
C LEU A 103 1.18 -2.74 -3.73
N ILE A 104 0.51 -2.01 -2.83
CA ILE A 104 -0.75 -1.33 -3.15
C ILE A 104 -0.54 -0.32 -4.27
N GLY A 105 0.49 0.54 -4.14
CA GLY A 105 0.80 1.58 -5.12
C GLY A 105 1.09 0.99 -6.51
N GLN A 106 2.00 0.02 -6.59
CA GLN A 106 2.37 -0.64 -7.84
C GLN A 106 1.20 -1.40 -8.48
N SER A 107 0.37 -2.06 -7.67
CA SER A 107 -0.79 -2.78 -8.19
C SER A 107 -1.84 -1.84 -8.75
N MET A 108 -2.07 -0.71 -8.06
CA MET A 108 -2.97 0.34 -8.52
C MET A 108 -2.44 1.00 -9.80
N GLU A 109 -1.17 1.37 -9.85
CA GLU A 109 -0.53 1.95 -11.04
C GLU A 109 -0.66 1.00 -12.24
N ARG A 110 -0.36 -0.29 -12.06
CA ARG A 110 -0.53 -1.30 -13.11
C ARG A 110 -1.96 -1.35 -13.63
N ASP A 111 -2.94 -1.42 -12.74
CA ASP A 111 -4.36 -1.51 -13.11
C ASP A 111 -4.84 -0.23 -13.84
N ILE A 112 -4.37 0.95 -13.41
CA ILE A 112 -4.69 2.24 -14.05
C ILE A 112 -4.05 2.35 -15.43
N ARG A 113 -2.78 1.97 -15.58
CA ARG A 113 -2.09 1.94 -16.89
C ARG A 113 -2.84 1.04 -17.86
N ASP A 114 -3.22 -0.16 -17.43
CA ASP A 114 -4.01 -1.08 -18.24
C ASP A 114 -5.38 -0.48 -18.62
N GLU A 115 -6.07 0.17 -17.67
CA GLU A 115 -7.34 0.86 -17.94
C GLU A 115 -7.18 1.95 -18.99
N LEU A 116 -6.15 2.80 -18.84
CA LEU A 116 -5.81 3.91 -19.73
C LEU A 116 -5.47 3.42 -21.14
N TYR A 117 -4.60 2.42 -21.29
CA TYR A 117 -4.19 1.92 -22.61
C TYR A 117 -5.36 1.40 -23.42
N VAL A 118 -6.24 0.61 -22.81
CA VAL A 118 -7.44 0.12 -23.50
C VAL A 118 -8.41 1.26 -23.80
N SER A 119 -8.51 2.26 -22.91
CA SER A 119 -9.35 3.43 -23.19
C SER A 119 -8.85 4.20 -24.42
N LEU A 120 -7.53 4.33 -24.60
CA LEU A 120 -6.91 5.00 -25.73
C LEU A 120 -7.13 4.22 -27.02
N LEU A 121 -6.92 2.89 -27.00
CA LEU A 121 -7.18 2.01 -28.15
C LEU A 121 -8.64 2.08 -28.63
N GLY A 122 -9.58 2.34 -27.72
CA GLY A 122 -11.00 2.51 -28.05
C GLY A 122 -11.41 3.90 -28.52
N LYS A 123 -10.52 4.91 -28.55
CA LYS A 123 -10.84 6.27 -29.02
C LYS A 123 -10.77 6.38 -30.55
N SER A 124 -11.50 7.34 -31.11
CA SER A 124 -11.51 7.57 -32.56
C SER A 124 -10.17 8.12 -33.07
N MET A 125 -9.93 7.98 -34.38
CA MET A 125 -8.78 8.61 -35.04
C MET A 125 -8.79 10.13 -34.93
N THR A 126 -9.98 10.75 -34.85
CA THR A 126 -10.10 12.19 -34.60
C THR A 126 -9.46 12.61 -33.28
N PHE A 127 -9.66 11.84 -32.20
CA PHE A 127 -9.00 12.11 -30.91
C PHE A 127 -7.47 12.08 -31.05
N HIS A 128 -6.95 11.06 -31.75
CA HIS A 128 -5.51 10.88 -31.97
C HIS A 128 -4.91 11.94 -32.89
N SER A 129 -5.70 12.51 -33.81
CA SER A 129 -5.25 13.60 -34.69
C SER A 129 -5.24 14.97 -34.01
N LEU A 130 -6.05 15.16 -32.95
CA LEU A 130 -6.18 16.43 -32.23
C LEU A 130 -5.23 16.58 -31.05
N GLN A 131 -4.72 15.46 -30.52
CA GLN A 131 -3.82 15.45 -29.36
C GLN A 131 -2.43 14.97 -29.78
N PRO A 132 -1.37 15.77 -29.57
CA PRO A 132 0.00 15.31 -29.79
C PRO A 132 0.30 14.06 -28.96
N VAL A 133 0.88 13.05 -29.60
CA VAL A 133 1.25 11.79 -28.93
C VAL A 133 2.23 12.05 -27.78
N GLY A 134 3.12 13.05 -27.93
CA GLY A 134 4.06 13.47 -26.89
C GLY A 134 3.38 13.97 -25.60
N ASP A 135 2.35 14.81 -25.71
CA ASP A 135 1.59 15.30 -24.53
C ASP A 135 0.78 14.16 -23.90
N THR A 136 0.16 13.32 -24.73
CA THR A 136 -0.60 12.15 -24.25
C THR A 136 0.30 11.17 -23.49
N MET A 137 1.50 10.90 -23.99
CA MET A 137 2.49 10.04 -23.32
C MET A 137 3.06 10.68 -22.05
N ALA A 138 3.28 12.00 -22.05
CA ALA A 138 3.77 12.72 -20.87
C ALA A 138 2.77 12.61 -19.73
N ARG A 139 1.48 12.91 -19.98
CA ARG A 139 0.41 12.78 -18.98
C ARG A 139 0.20 11.35 -18.51
N ALA A 140 0.25 10.38 -19.43
CA ALA A 140 0.14 8.96 -19.08
C ALA A 140 1.26 8.45 -18.16
N THR A 141 2.40 9.15 -18.11
CA THR A 141 3.54 8.77 -17.25
C THR A 141 3.55 9.58 -15.95
N ASN A 142 3.07 10.82 -15.98
CA ASN A 142 3.20 11.76 -14.87
C ASN A 142 1.95 11.83 -13.97
N ASP A 143 0.77 11.50 -14.52
CA ASP A 143 -0.51 11.57 -13.79
C ASP A 143 -0.95 10.20 -13.21
N VAL A 144 -0.17 9.15 -13.47
CA VAL A 144 -0.39 7.78 -12.95
C VAL A 144 0.19 7.61 -11.55
#